data_AF-A0AA35ZS80-F1
#
_entry.id   AF-A0AA35ZS80-F1
#
_cell.length_a   1.000
_cell.length_b   1.000
_cell.length_c   1.000
_cell.angle_alpha   90.00
_cell.angle_beta   90.00
_cell.angle_gamma   90.00
#
_symmetry.space_group_name_H-M   'P 1'
#
loop_
_entity.id
_entity.type
_entity.pdbx_description
1 polymer ?
#
loop_
_entity_poly.entity_id
_entity_poly.type
_entity_poly.pdbx_seq_one_letter_code
_entity_poly.pdbx_strand_id
1 'polypeptide(L)'
;MKEIETLNPDAHQYLMEKDPKTWSIASFKLEGVVMQLKMGSQKVFNIVIVDAKKKPVLPSGLNQFEVRGATYAYEVDLERKTCSCRLWQLNGYGCAHSVASISFLNRDVEAYIDNMFSTTTFRKAYNYIIAPMNSSEMSLETNYTPPLPPISRRMHGRPATKRKKSTTENTGTHRASKAGKKIRCSICKEIGHNKATCPQRRPQKLNAKK
;
A
#
# COMPACT_ATOMS: atom_id res chain seq x y z
N MET A 1 -6.57 -22.23 4.73
CA MET A 1 -7.69 -22.64 3.86
C MET A 1 -8.99 -22.85 4.62
N LYS A 2 -9.01 -23.60 5.75
CA LYS A 2 -10.22 -23.75 6.60
C LYS A 2 -10.77 -22.41 7.14
N GLU A 3 -9.90 -21.45 7.42
CA GLU A 3 -10.32 -20.10 7.85
C GLU A 3 -11.00 -19.28 6.73
N ILE A 4 -10.70 -19.56 5.46
CA ILE A 4 -11.35 -18.88 4.32
C ILE A 4 -12.73 -19.50 4.05
N GLU A 5 -12.84 -20.83 4.23
CA GLU A 5 -14.08 -21.58 4.11
C GLU A 5 -15.16 -21.08 5.08
N THR A 6 -14.78 -20.75 6.33
CA THR A 6 -15.70 -20.19 7.32
C THR A 6 -16.09 -18.73 7.03
N LEU A 7 -15.24 -17.98 6.32
CA LEU A 7 -15.48 -16.57 6.00
C LEU A 7 -16.30 -16.39 4.71
N ASN A 8 -16.03 -17.21 3.69
CA ASN A 8 -16.76 -17.20 2.42
C ASN A 8 -16.58 -18.56 1.70
N PRO A 9 -17.61 -19.42 1.70
CA PRO A 9 -17.54 -20.75 1.10
C PRO A 9 -17.40 -20.70 -0.43
N ASP A 10 -18.03 -19.74 -1.11
CA ASP A 10 -17.94 -19.59 -2.57
C ASP A 10 -16.52 -19.19 -3.00
N ALA A 11 -15.90 -18.27 -2.25
CA ALA A 11 -14.52 -17.87 -2.50
C ALA A 11 -13.53 -19.02 -2.22
N HIS A 12 -13.81 -19.83 -1.20
CA HIS A 12 -13.02 -21.03 -0.92
C HIS A 12 -13.11 -22.04 -2.08
N GLN A 13 -14.33 -22.34 -2.55
CA GLN A 13 -14.55 -23.27 -3.67
C GLN A 13 -13.86 -22.78 -4.95
N TYR A 14 -14.01 -21.50 -5.28
CA TYR A 14 -13.32 -20.89 -6.42
C TYR A 14 -11.79 -20.99 -6.32
N LEU A 15 -11.22 -20.79 -5.12
CA LEU A 15 -9.77 -20.90 -4.91
C LEU A 15 -9.29 -22.35 -5.02
N MET A 16 -10.06 -23.32 -4.51
CA MET A 16 -9.72 -24.75 -4.59
C MET A 16 -9.79 -25.30 -6.03
N GLU A 17 -10.61 -24.69 -6.89
CA GLU A 17 -10.68 -25.03 -8.32
C GLU A 17 -9.47 -24.53 -9.13
N LYS A 18 -8.74 -23.52 -8.62
CA LYS A 18 -7.57 -22.94 -9.30
C LYS A 18 -6.26 -23.49 -8.74
N ASP A 19 -5.30 -23.78 -9.61
CA ASP A 19 -3.94 -24.24 -9.22
C ASP A 19 -3.32 -23.23 -8.21
N PRO A 20 -2.94 -23.67 -7.00
CA PRO A 20 -2.30 -22.83 -5.99
C PRO A 20 -1.09 -22.01 -6.50
N LYS A 21 -0.37 -22.47 -7.53
CA LYS A 21 0.73 -21.72 -8.15
C LYS A 21 0.29 -20.44 -8.86
N THR A 22 -0.99 -20.35 -9.22
CA THR A 22 -1.61 -19.19 -9.87
C THR A 22 -2.15 -18.17 -8.86
N TRP A 23 -2.23 -18.53 -7.58
CA TRP A 23 -2.71 -17.62 -6.54
C TRP A 23 -1.73 -16.45 -6.40
N SER A 24 -2.26 -15.23 -6.45
CA SER A 24 -1.45 -14.03 -6.22
C SER A 24 -1.08 -13.93 -4.73
N ILE A 25 0.20 -14.09 -4.40
CA ILE A 25 0.78 -13.78 -3.06
C ILE A 25 0.83 -12.25 -2.84
N ALA A 26 0.32 -11.46 -3.80
CA ALA A 26 0.29 -10.02 -3.69
C ALA A 26 -0.59 -9.62 -2.50
N SER A 27 0.05 -9.22 -1.41
CA SER A 27 -0.58 -8.38 -0.40
C SER A 27 -1.05 -7.12 -1.12
N PHE A 28 -2.36 -7.01 -1.38
CA PHE A 28 -2.98 -5.79 -1.87
C PHE A 28 -2.79 -4.70 -0.82
N LYS A 29 -1.67 -3.97 -0.90
CA LYS A 29 -1.63 -2.64 -0.32
C LYS A 29 -2.55 -1.80 -1.20
N LEU A 30 -3.74 -1.49 -0.68
CA LEU A 30 -4.67 -0.52 -1.26
C LEU A 30 -3.97 0.80 -1.66
N GLU A 31 -2.84 1.11 -1.03
CA GLU A 31 -1.97 2.23 -1.40
C GLU A 31 -1.48 2.18 -2.86
N GLY A 32 -1.22 1.02 -3.45
CA GLY A 32 -0.66 0.91 -4.81
C GLY A 32 -1.59 1.44 -5.90
N VAL A 33 -2.86 1.02 -5.89
CA VAL A 33 -3.89 1.51 -6.83
C VAL A 33 -4.19 2.99 -6.57
N VAL A 34 -4.21 3.38 -5.29
CA VAL A 34 -4.41 4.77 -4.87
C VAL A 34 -3.26 5.67 -5.34
N MET A 35 -2.02 5.19 -5.40
CA MET A 35 -0.88 5.95 -5.91
C MET A 35 -0.96 6.21 -7.42
N GLN A 36 -1.38 5.22 -8.22
CA GLN A 36 -1.52 5.39 -9.67
C GLN A 36 -2.62 6.39 -10.02
N LEU A 37 -3.77 6.33 -9.35
CA LEU A 37 -4.86 7.28 -9.54
C LEU A 37 -4.50 8.71 -9.08
N LYS A 38 -3.67 8.85 -8.03
CA LYS A 38 -3.28 10.17 -7.49
C LYS A 38 -2.13 10.84 -8.23
N MET A 39 -1.17 10.08 -8.76
CA MET A 39 0.09 10.62 -9.31
C MET A 39 0.25 10.41 -10.83
N GLY A 40 -0.58 9.55 -11.44
CA GLY A 40 -0.47 9.18 -12.85
C GLY A 40 0.60 8.11 -13.12
N SER A 41 0.41 7.30 -14.17
CA SER A 41 1.25 6.13 -14.48
C SER A 41 2.74 6.47 -14.65
N GLN A 42 3.07 7.63 -15.25
CA GLN A 42 4.47 8.06 -15.44
C GLN A 42 5.20 8.28 -14.11
N LYS A 43 4.56 8.91 -13.13
CA LYS A 43 5.18 9.18 -11.82
C LYS A 43 5.39 7.89 -11.05
N VAL A 44 4.45 6.95 -11.14
CA VAL A 44 4.59 5.62 -10.52
C VAL A 44 5.76 4.86 -11.16
N PHE A 45 5.88 4.88 -12.49
CA PHE A 45 6.99 4.23 -13.19
C PHE A 45 8.36 4.81 -12.78
N ASN A 46 8.47 6.14 -12.63
CA ASN A 46 9.71 6.76 -12.16
C ASN A 46 10.10 6.31 -10.74
N ILE A 47 9.13 6.10 -9.85
CA ILE A 47 9.39 5.57 -8.50
C ILE A 47 9.94 4.13 -8.60
N VAL A 48 9.39 3.32 -9.50
CA VAL A 48 9.86 1.95 -9.74
C VAL A 48 11.31 1.95 -10.23
N ILE A 49 11.68 2.84 -11.16
CA ILE A 49 13.07 3.01 -11.62
C ILE A 49 14.01 3.34 -10.46
N VAL A 50 13.61 4.25 -9.57
CA VAL A 50 14.44 4.63 -8.41
C VAL A 50 14.60 3.46 -7.43
N ASP A 51 13.54 2.68 -7.16
CA ASP A 51 13.62 1.53 -6.26
C ASP A 51 14.46 0.39 -6.85
N ALA A 52 14.40 0.19 -8.18
CA ALA A 52 15.17 -0.82 -8.90
C ALA A 52 16.68 -0.69 -8.68
N LYS A 53 17.20 0.55 -8.62
CA LYS A 53 18.64 0.83 -8.41
C LYS A 53 19.22 0.24 -7.12
N LYS A 54 18.37 -0.08 -6.14
CA LYS A 54 18.78 -0.60 -4.83
C LYS A 54 18.70 -2.13 -4.76
N LYS A 55 18.28 -2.81 -5.83
CA LYS A 55 18.06 -4.25 -5.83
C LYS A 55 19.30 -4.99 -6.33
N PRO A 56 19.91 -5.86 -5.52
CA PRO A 56 20.89 -6.81 -6.02
C PRO A 56 20.24 -7.82 -6.97
N VAL A 57 20.89 -8.03 -8.13
CA VAL A 57 20.45 -8.92 -9.20
C VAL A 57 21.50 -10.02 -9.38
N LEU A 58 21.04 -11.27 -9.43
CA LEU A 58 21.86 -12.45 -9.67
C LEU A 58 21.36 -13.13 -10.96
N PRO A 59 22.22 -13.29 -11.98
CA PRO A 59 21.85 -14.02 -13.18
C PRO A 59 21.80 -15.53 -12.90
N SER A 60 20.68 -16.16 -13.24
CA SER A 60 20.50 -17.62 -13.13
C SER A 60 20.41 -18.30 -14.51
N GLY A 61 20.09 -17.54 -15.57
CA GLY A 61 20.05 -18.00 -16.96
C GLY A 61 20.05 -16.82 -17.94
N LEU A 62 19.88 -17.10 -19.24
CA LEU A 62 20.00 -16.12 -20.33
C LEU A 62 19.05 -14.90 -20.18
N ASN A 63 17.82 -15.13 -19.71
CA ASN A 63 16.82 -14.09 -19.44
C ASN A 63 16.16 -14.26 -18.06
N GLN A 64 16.80 -15.02 -17.16
CA GLN A 64 16.27 -15.38 -15.86
C GLN A 64 17.18 -14.89 -14.73
N PHE A 65 16.57 -14.21 -13.76
CA PHE A 65 17.28 -13.51 -12.71
C PHE A 65 16.63 -13.77 -11.35
N GLU A 66 17.47 -13.93 -10.34
CA GLU A 66 17.07 -13.82 -8.94
C GLU A 66 17.37 -12.40 -8.46
N VAL A 67 16.33 -11.66 -8.08
CA VAL A 67 16.45 -10.32 -7.53
C VAL A 67 16.17 -10.36 -6.04
N ARG A 68 17.16 -9.99 -5.23
CA ARG A 68 17.04 -10.04 -3.77
C ARG A 68 16.48 -8.73 -3.22
N GLY A 69 15.46 -8.84 -2.39
CA GLY A 69 14.98 -7.79 -1.50
C GLY A 69 15.61 -7.91 -0.11
N ALA A 70 15.14 -7.10 0.83
CA ALA A 70 15.64 -7.12 2.22
C ALA A 70 15.39 -8.47 2.92
N THR A 71 14.29 -9.14 2.60
CA THR A 71 13.84 -10.37 3.28
C THR A 71 13.53 -11.52 2.34
N TYR A 72 13.24 -11.24 1.06
CA TYR A 72 12.77 -12.23 0.10
C TYR A 72 13.53 -12.08 -1.22
N ALA A 73 13.71 -13.19 -1.94
CA ALA A 73 14.21 -13.20 -3.30
C ALA A 73 13.05 -13.40 -4.29
N TYR A 74 13.17 -12.77 -5.46
CA TYR A 74 12.16 -12.82 -6.51
C TYR A 74 12.77 -13.31 -7.81
N GLU A 75 12.12 -14.29 -8.42
CA GLU A 75 12.45 -14.76 -9.76
C GLU A 75 11.87 -13.79 -10.79
N VAL A 76 12.68 -13.40 -11.76
CA VAL A 76 12.31 -12.55 -12.88
C VAL A 76 12.68 -13.28 -14.17
N ASP A 77 11.72 -13.38 -15.08
CA ASP A 77 11.91 -13.90 -16.43
C ASP A 77 11.57 -12.79 -17.43
N LEU A 78 12.59 -12.31 -18.14
CA LEU A 78 12.45 -11.21 -19.09
C LEU A 78 11.81 -11.62 -20.42
N GLU A 79 11.90 -12.89 -20.80
CA GLU A 79 11.33 -13.40 -22.04
C GLU A 79 9.81 -13.55 -21.89
N ARG A 80 9.38 -14.12 -20.76
CA ARG A 80 7.96 -14.26 -20.41
C ARG A 80 7.35 -12.97 -19.87
N LYS A 81 8.17 -11.94 -19.60
CA LYS A 81 7.77 -10.69 -18.91
C LYS A 81 7.08 -10.95 -17.57
N THR A 82 7.64 -11.85 -16.77
CA THR A 82 7.07 -12.25 -15.48
C THR A 82 7.99 -11.98 -14.29
N CYS A 83 7.38 -11.62 -13.16
CA CYS A 83 8.04 -11.54 -11.85
C CYS A 83 7.28 -12.41 -10.85
N SER A 84 7.97 -13.14 -9.97
CA SER A 84 7.32 -13.88 -8.88
C SER A 84 6.56 -12.95 -7.90
N CYS A 85 6.93 -11.67 -7.86
CA CYS A 85 6.20 -10.62 -7.17
C CYS A 85 4.83 -10.26 -7.78
N ARG A 86 4.49 -10.80 -8.95
CA ARG A 86 3.23 -10.60 -9.71
C ARG A 86 2.88 -9.17 -10.16
N LEU A 87 3.60 -8.14 -9.69
CA LEU A 87 3.32 -6.75 -10.08
C LEU A 87 3.47 -6.51 -11.58
N TRP A 88 4.44 -7.15 -12.25
CA TRP A 88 4.64 -6.95 -13.67
C TRP A 88 3.43 -7.44 -14.47
N GLN A 89 2.93 -8.63 -14.14
CA GLN A 89 1.78 -9.23 -14.79
C GLN A 89 0.48 -8.44 -14.55
N LEU A 90 0.37 -7.76 -13.39
CA LEU A 90 -0.80 -6.95 -13.04
C LEU A 90 -0.80 -5.58 -13.72
N ASN A 91 0.35 -4.91 -13.74
CA ASN A 91 0.44 -3.52 -14.18
C ASN A 91 0.92 -3.37 -15.62
N GLY A 92 1.53 -4.39 -16.23
CA GLY A 92 2.01 -4.42 -17.61
C GLY A 92 3.29 -3.64 -17.91
N TYR A 93 3.65 -2.63 -17.10
CA TYR A 93 4.88 -1.83 -17.30
C TYR A 93 6.10 -2.27 -16.48
N GLY A 94 5.95 -3.29 -15.62
CA GLY A 94 7.05 -3.82 -14.81
C GLY A 94 6.94 -3.52 -13.31
N CYS A 95 7.93 -4.01 -12.57
CA CYS A 95 8.11 -3.85 -11.14
C CYS A 95 9.58 -3.51 -10.84
N ALA A 96 9.91 -3.17 -9.60
CA ALA A 96 11.29 -2.80 -9.26
C ALA A 96 12.30 -3.91 -9.58
N HIS A 97 11.87 -5.18 -9.47
CA HIS A 97 12.72 -6.34 -9.76
C HIS A 97 12.94 -6.53 -11.27
N SER A 98 11.90 -6.37 -12.08
CA SER A 98 12.04 -6.49 -13.53
C SER A 98 12.87 -5.37 -14.10
N VAL A 99 12.63 -4.13 -13.65
CA VAL A 99 13.41 -2.97 -14.06
C VAL A 99 14.88 -3.13 -13.67
N ALA A 100 15.17 -3.65 -12.47
CA ALA A 100 16.54 -3.95 -12.05
C ALA A 100 17.21 -4.99 -12.95
N SER A 101 16.49 -6.06 -13.31
CA SER A 101 17.01 -7.13 -14.19
C SER A 101 17.26 -6.64 -15.62
N ILE A 102 16.38 -5.80 -16.17
CA ILE A 102 16.56 -5.19 -17.48
C ILE A 102 17.76 -4.24 -17.47
N SER A 103 17.88 -3.43 -16.42
CA SER A 103 18.98 -2.48 -16.24
C SER A 103 20.32 -3.20 -16.08
N PHE A 104 20.34 -4.36 -15.42
CA PHE A 104 21.53 -5.21 -15.29
C PHE A 104 22.07 -5.66 -16.67
N LEU A 105 21.20 -5.90 -17.64
CA LEU A 105 21.59 -6.21 -19.03
C LEU A 105 21.88 -4.97 -19.89
N ASN A 106 21.81 -3.76 -19.32
CA ASN A 106 21.91 -2.49 -20.03
C ASN A 106 20.95 -2.38 -21.23
N ARG A 107 19.74 -2.97 -21.10
CA ARG A 107 18.68 -2.89 -22.09
C ARG A 107 17.72 -1.76 -21.75
N ASP A 108 17.01 -1.27 -22.75
CA ASP A 108 15.95 -0.29 -22.55
C ASP A 108 14.74 -0.95 -21.86
N VAL A 109 14.22 -0.29 -20.82
CA VAL A 109 13.07 -0.75 -20.04
C VAL A 109 11.78 -0.54 -20.80
N GLU A 110 11.68 0.51 -21.61
CA GLU A 110 10.45 0.84 -22.35
C GLU A 110 10.09 -0.26 -23.36
N ALA A 111 11.08 -0.92 -23.95
CA ALA A 111 10.90 -2.08 -24.83
C ALA A 111 10.18 -3.27 -24.17
N TYR A 112 10.18 -3.34 -22.84
CA TYR A 112 9.56 -4.41 -22.08
C TYR A 112 8.13 -4.09 -21.60
N ILE A 113 7.71 -2.83 -21.69
CA ILE A 113 6.36 -2.38 -21.31
C ILE A 113 5.31 -2.99 -22.26
N ASP A 114 4.13 -3.27 -21.72
CA ASP A 114 3.00 -3.74 -22.52
C ASP A 114 2.56 -2.71 -23.55
N ASN A 115 2.23 -3.16 -24.76
CA ASN A 115 1.77 -2.30 -25.86
C ASN A 115 0.47 -1.55 -25.53
N MET A 116 -0.29 -1.95 -24.51
CA MET A 116 -1.45 -1.21 -23.99
C MET A 116 -1.09 0.24 -23.63
N PHE A 117 0.14 0.48 -23.16
CA PHE A 117 0.61 1.81 -22.75
C PHE A 117 1.21 2.63 -23.90
N SER A 118 1.22 2.13 -25.13
CA SER A 118 1.76 2.88 -26.27
C SER A 118 0.82 4.01 -26.70
N THR A 119 1.39 5.12 -27.18
CA THR A 119 0.61 6.23 -27.76
C THR A 119 -0.27 5.76 -28.93
N THR A 120 0.18 4.74 -29.67
CA THR A 120 -0.60 4.17 -30.77
C THR A 120 -1.88 3.49 -30.27
N THR A 121 -1.79 2.69 -29.21
CA THR A 121 -2.94 2.04 -28.58
C THR A 121 -3.86 3.07 -27.93
N PHE A 122 -3.31 4.08 -27.26
CA PHE A 122 -4.08 5.19 -26.71
C PHE A 122 -4.89 5.92 -27.80
N ARG A 123 -4.23 6.33 -28.90
CA ARG A 123 -4.91 6.99 -30.03
C ARG A 123 -5.97 6.09 -30.65
N LYS A 124 -5.72 4.79 -30.80
CA LYS A 124 -6.71 3.83 -31.30
C LYS A 124 -7.92 3.73 -30.36
N ALA A 125 -7.70 3.68 -29.06
CA ALA A 125 -8.77 3.58 -28.05
C ALA A 125 -9.70 4.81 -28.06
N TYR A 126 -9.13 6.00 -28.27
CA TYR A 126 -9.86 7.27 -28.31
C TYR A 126 -10.06 7.82 -29.74
N ASN A 127 -9.91 6.98 -30.76
CA ASN A 127 -10.05 7.41 -32.16
C ASN A 127 -11.50 7.79 -32.49
N TYR A 128 -12.45 7.20 -31.77
CA TYR A 128 -13.88 7.42 -31.96
C TYR A 128 -14.42 8.39 -30.92
N ILE A 129 -15.43 9.16 -31.33
CA ILE A 129 -16.13 10.08 -30.45
C ILE A 129 -16.84 9.28 -29.37
N ILE A 130 -16.55 9.59 -28.11
CA ILE A 130 -17.35 9.13 -26.98
C ILE A 130 -18.66 9.89 -27.07
N ALA A 131 -19.73 9.23 -27.53
CA ALA A 131 -21.03 9.84 -27.66
C ALA A 131 -21.50 10.37 -26.29
N PRO A 132 -22.12 11.56 -26.24
CA PRO A 132 -22.70 12.05 -25.01
C PRO A 132 -23.76 11.06 -24.53
N MET A 133 -23.73 10.76 -23.24
CA MET A 133 -24.73 9.93 -22.59
C MET A 133 -25.78 10.83 -21.96
N ASN A 134 -27.04 10.44 -22.08
CA ASN A 134 -28.14 11.12 -21.40
C ASN A 134 -27.89 11.13 -19.89
N SER A 135 -28.47 12.12 -19.19
CA SER A 135 -28.39 12.17 -17.73
C SER A 135 -29.01 10.91 -17.11
N SER A 136 -28.69 10.64 -15.85
CA SER A 136 -29.29 9.50 -15.13
C SER A 136 -30.82 9.56 -15.12
N GLU A 137 -31.41 10.75 -15.22
CA GLU A 137 -32.87 10.97 -15.26
C GLU A 137 -33.50 10.55 -16.60
N MET A 138 -32.70 10.52 -17.67
CA MET A 138 -33.09 10.14 -19.03
C MET A 138 -32.50 8.78 -19.45
N SER A 139 -32.02 8.01 -18.46
CA SER A 139 -31.51 6.66 -18.70
C SER A 139 -32.68 5.75 -19.09
N LEU A 140 -32.45 4.89 -20.10
CA LEU A 140 -33.45 3.92 -20.53
C LEU A 140 -33.79 3.00 -19.36
N GLU A 141 -35.09 2.79 -19.11
CA GLU A 141 -35.52 1.77 -18.17
C GLU A 141 -35.08 0.41 -18.70
N THR A 142 -34.15 -0.22 -17.99
CA THR A 142 -33.70 -1.57 -18.32
C THR A 142 -34.48 -2.58 -17.51
N ASN A 143 -34.87 -3.71 -18.11
CA ASN A 143 -35.45 -4.85 -17.39
C ASN A 143 -34.45 -5.59 -16.48
N TYR A 144 -33.20 -5.12 -16.40
CA TYR A 144 -32.19 -5.69 -15.53
C TYR A 144 -32.46 -5.31 -14.07
N THR A 145 -32.25 -6.27 -13.17
CA THR A 145 -32.33 -6.00 -11.73
C THR A 145 -31.26 -4.96 -11.36
N PRO A 146 -31.65 -3.82 -10.77
CA PRO A 146 -30.67 -2.82 -10.36
C PRO A 146 -29.70 -3.42 -9.34
N PRO A 147 -28.41 -3.07 -9.39
CA PRO A 147 -27.46 -3.55 -8.40
C PRO A 147 -27.90 -3.09 -7.02
N LEU A 148 -28.00 -4.04 -6.09
CA LEU A 148 -28.31 -3.70 -4.70
C LEU A 148 -27.22 -2.77 -4.16
N PRO A 149 -27.59 -1.77 -3.34
CA PRO A 149 -26.60 -0.93 -2.69
C PRO A 149 -25.62 -1.81 -1.91
N PRO A 150 -24.33 -1.44 -1.84
CA PRO A 150 -23.37 -2.17 -1.04
C PRO A 150 -23.92 -2.35 0.37
N ILE A 151 -23.92 -3.58 0.88
CA ILE A 151 -24.39 -3.86 2.24
C ILE A 151 -23.57 -3.00 3.19
N SER A 152 -24.22 -2.02 3.82
CA SER A 152 -23.57 -1.15 4.80
C SER A 152 -23.16 -1.99 6.00
N ARG A 153 -21.86 -2.27 6.10
CA ARG A 153 -21.29 -2.96 7.25
C ARG A 153 -20.85 -1.92 8.28
N ARG A 154 -21.39 -2.02 9.50
CA ARG A 154 -20.82 -1.31 10.64
C ARG A 154 -19.44 -1.91 10.89
N MET A 155 -18.37 -1.15 10.67
CA MET A 155 -17.02 -1.61 11.01
C MET A 155 -16.98 -1.99 12.50
N HIS A 156 -16.30 -3.09 12.82
CA HIS A 156 -16.09 -3.50 14.20
C HIS A 156 -15.38 -2.37 14.97
N GLY A 157 -15.94 -1.99 16.11
CA GLY A 157 -15.40 -0.97 16.97
C GLY A 157 -16.41 0.11 17.37
N ARG A 158 -16.06 0.85 18.41
CA ARG A 158 -16.88 1.96 18.93
C ARG A 158 -16.92 3.09 17.89
N PRO A 159 -18.11 3.59 17.49
CA PRO A 159 -18.22 4.79 16.68
C PRO A 159 -17.46 5.94 17.35
N ALA A 160 -16.55 6.56 16.60
CA ALA A 160 -15.80 7.69 17.11
C ALA A 160 -16.74 8.89 17.28
N THR A 161 -16.89 9.39 18.51
CA THR A 161 -17.68 10.60 18.79
C THR A 161 -17.07 11.86 18.17
N LYS A 162 -15.76 11.83 17.93
CA LYS A 162 -15.02 12.94 17.29
C LYS A 162 -14.63 12.55 15.87
N ARG A 163 -14.81 13.47 14.94
CA ARG A 163 -14.29 13.38 13.57
C ARG A 163 -12.77 13.14 13.59
N LYS A 164 -12.29 12.23 12.74
CA LYS A 164 -10.84 12.07 12.49
C LYS A 164 -10.34 13.29 11.73
N LYS A 165 -9.37 14.01 12.30
CA LYS A 165 -8.74 15.18 11.68
C LYS A 165 -7.67 14.75 10.68
N SER A 166 -7.49 15.52 9.60
CA SER A 166 -6.41 15.27 8.64
C SER A 166 -5.05 15.63 9.24
N THR A 167 -3.95 15.14 8.64
CA THR A 167 -2.58 15.48 9.05
C THR A 167 -2.27 16.97 8.97
N THR A 168 -3.00 17.72 8.13
CA THR A 168 -2.84 19.16 7.95
C THR A 168 -3.74 20.00 8.86
N GLU A 169 -4.69 19.39 9.58
CA GLU A 169 -5.56 20.12 10.51
C GLU A 169 -4.88 20.39 11.86
N ASN A 170 -4.68 21.67 12.17
CA ASN A 170 -4.04 22.13 13.40
C ASN A 170 -4.88 21.72 14.64
N THR A 171 -4.26 21.08 15.64
CA THR A 171 -4.96 20.53 16.80
C THR A 171 -5.43 21.57 17.81
N GLY A 172 -5.11 22.85 17.61
CA GLY A 172 -5.55 23.96 18.48
C GLY A 172 -5.12 23.81 19.95
N THR A 173 -4.24 22.86 20.25
CA THR A 173 -3.71 22.68 21.59
C THR A 173 -2.60 23.71 21.80
N HIS A 174 -2.92 24.82 22.47
CA HIS A 174 -1.92 25.73 23.09
C HIS A 174 -1.09 25.05 24.20
N ARG A 175 -1.02 23.72 24.22
CA ARG A 175 -0.19 22.96 25.15
C ARG A 175 1.05 22.56 24.38
N ALA A 176 2.17 23.20 24.73
CA ALA A 176 3.48 22.77 24.28
C ALA A 176 3.64 21.26 24.54
N SER A 177 4.01 20.53 23.49
CA SER A 177 4.37 19.11 23.59
C SER A 177 5.42 18.93 24.69
N LYS A 178 5.24 17.92 25.55
CA LYS A 178 6.26 17.53 26.55
C LYS A 178 7.44 16.77 25.93
N ALA A 179 7.39 16.45 24.63
CA ALA A 179 8.46 15.76 23.93
C ALA A 179 9.73 16.63 23.90
N GLY A 180 10.85 16.07 24.36
CA GLY A 180 12.14 16.77 24.43
C GLY A 180 12.41 17.57 25.72
N LYS A 181 11.43 17.73 26.62
CA LYS A 181 11.66 18.45 27.88
C LYS A 181 12.36 17.56 28.90
N LYS A 182 13.62 17.88 29.21
CA LYS A 182 14.40 17.23 30.28
C LYS A 182 13.72 17.48 31.63
N ILE A 183 13.18 16.43 32.24
CA ILE A 183 12.54 16.51 33.57
C ILE A 183 13.65 16.65 34.61
N ARG A 184 13.65 17.77 35.35
CA ARG A 184 14.61 18.06 36.42
C ARG A 184 13.93 17.97 37.77
N CYS A 185 14.50 17.19 38.69
CA CYS A 185 13.96 17.02 40.03
C CYS A 185 14.08 18.32 40.83
N SER A 186 13.00 18.76 41.49
CA SER A 186 13.05 19.98 42.30
C SER A 186 13.77 19.80 43.65
N ILE A 187 14.08 18.56 44.06
CA ILE A 187 14.77 18.25 45.33
C ILE A 187 16.28 18.14 45.10
N CYS A 188 16.73 17.20 44.26
CA CYS A 188 18.16 16.98 44.01
C CYS A 188 18.70 17.70 42.76
N LYS A 189 17.84 18.37 41.97
CA LYS A 189 18.20 19.10 40.74
C LYS A 189 18.80 18.25 39.61
N GLU A 190 18.82 16.93 39.75
CA GLU A 190 19.23 16.00 38.70
C GLU A 190 18.15 15.80 37.63
N ILE A 191 18.57 15.37 36.45
CA ILE A 191 17.72 15.14 35.28
C ILE A 191 17.36 13.65 35.20
N GLY A 192 16.10 13.34 34.90
CA GLY A 192 15.63 11.97 34.66
C GLY A 192 14.52 11.50 35.59
N HIS A 193 14.23 12.23 36.67
CA HIS A 193 13.14 11.91 37.59
C HIS A 193 12.49 13.19 38.16
N ASN A 194 11.30 13.06 38.74
CA ASN A 194 10.58 14.18 39.35
C ASN A 194 10.63 14.13 40.88
N LYS A 195 10.10 15.16 41.56
CA LYS A 195 10.07 15.26 43.03
C LYS A 195 9.51 14.01 43.71
N ALA A 196 8.48 13.38 43.14
CA ALA A 196 7.74 12.30 43.77
C ALA A 196 8.55 11.01 43.84
N THR A 197 9.37 10.74 42.83
CA THR A 197 10.23 9.56 42.70
C THR A 197 11.70 9.85 43.03
N CYS A 198 11.97 10.98 43.69
CA CYS A 198 13.34 11.37 44.06
C CYS A 198 13.86 10.45 45.18
N PRO A 199 15.06 9.85 45.03
CA PRO A 199 15.68 9.04 46.08
C PRO A 199 15.94 9.82 47.37
N GLN A 200 16.15 11.14 47.26
CA GLN A 200 16.39 12.05 48.38
C GLN A 200 15.10 12.62 48.98
N ARG A 201 13.93 12.10 48.59
CA ARG A 201 12.64 12.56 49.12
C ARG A 201 12.43 12.00 50.53
N ARG A 202 12.46 12.87 51.55
CA ARG A 202 12.03 12.50 52.90
C ARG A 202 10.55 12.09 52.90
N PRO A 203 10.17 10.94 53.49
CA PRO A 203 8.78 10.56 53.67
C PRO A 203 8.09 11.63 54.53
N GLN A 204 6.94 12.13 54.07
CA GLN A 204 6.12 13.01 54.90
C GLN A 204 5.51 12.16 56.02
N LYS A 205 5.72 12.56 57.28
CA LYS A 205 5.02 11.98 58.42
C LYS A 205 3.52 12.18 58.19
N LEU A 206 2.76 11.09 58.06
CA LEU A 206 1.30 11.14 58.04
C LEU A 206 0.86 11.65 59.41
N ASN A 207 0.36 12.89 59.47
CA ASN A 207 -0.32 13.37 60.68
C ASN A 207 -1.61 12.58 60.81
N ALA A 208 -1.70 11.73 61.83
CA ALA A 208 -2.93 11.09 62.24
C ALA A 208 -3.97 12.18 62.54
N LYS A 209 -5.05 12.23 61.76
CA LYS A 209 -6.20 13.07 62.06
C LYS A 209 -6.84 12.56 63.35
N LYS A 210 -6.88 13.42 64.38
CA LYS A 210 -7.81 13.29 65.51
C LYS A 210 -9.23 13.55 65.03
#